data_AF-A0A514Z7V6-F1
#
_entry.id   AF-A0A514Z7V6-F1
#
_cell.length_a   1.000
_cell.length_b   1.000
_cell.length_c   1.000
_cell.angle_alpha   90.00
_cell.angle_beta   90.00
_cell.angle_gamma   90.00
#
_symmetry.space_group_name_H-M   'P 1'
#
loop_
_entity.id
_entity.type
_entity.pdbx_description
1 polymer ?
#
loop_
_entity_poly.entity_id
_entity_poly.type
_entity_poly.pdbx_seq_one_letter_code
_entity_poly.pdbx_strand_id
1 'polypeptide(L)'
;MDNQENQTRKARQNNAKKTGTEVGVKKIKPIWKWLFLLLLALNIAGVLFVAVRVMTPRDQTVLNQTQVAKTDQRVAQITTTTTQLNQLINSYLVPYQSKEMSYKFYISGQQAVLEASYKLFGTKIPLYVYFEPLALPNGGVSLSVQSISAGTLSLPTSDVLAMVKSYNLPNFVQVDSKESQVIINLPKIKMATDLYLKTNQIDLVKGNFTFDLMKKA
;
A
#
# COMPACT_ATOMS: atom_id res chain seq x y z
N MET A 1 -104.37 3.29 -63.80
CA MET A 1 -105.35 2.29 -64.26
C MET A 1 -104.69 1.55 -65.40
N ASP A 2 -104.78 0.22 -65.33
CA ASP A 2 -104.37 -0.82 -66.28
C ASP A 2 -102.86 -1.06 -66.48
N ASN A 3 -102.34 -2.30 -66.53
CA ASN A 3 -102.83 -3.62 -66.11
C ASN A 3 -101.60 -4.57 -66.07
N GLN A 4 -101.78 -5.64 -65.30
CA GLN A 4 -100.97 -6.81 -64.97
C GLN A 4 -100.14 -7.50 -66.08
N GLU A 5 -98.98 -8.04 -65.70
CA GLU A 5 -98.65 -9.49 -65.64
C GLU A 5 -97.93 -10.01 -66.89
N ASN A 6 -96.78 -10.69 -66.74
CA ASN A 6 -96.81 -12.13 -66.47
C ASN A 6 -95.38 -12.69 -66.29
N GLN A 7 -95.24 -13.56 -65.30
CA GLN A 7 -94.05 -14.36 -65.03
C GLN A 7 -94.14 -15.67 -65.84
N THR A 8 -93.02 -16.27 -66.26
CA THR A 8 -92.71 -17.68 -65.95
C THR A 8 -91.35 -18.17 -66.48
N ARG A 9 -90.48 -18.48 -65.50
CA ARG A 9 -89.64 -19.69 -65.35
C ARG A 9 -89.44 -20.61 -66.57
N LYS A 10 -88.16 -20.94 -66.85
CA LYS A 10 -87.66 -22.34 -66.80
C LYS A 10 -86.14 -22.42 -66.74
N ALA A 11 -85.67 -23.06 -65.68
CA ALA A 11 -84.31 -23.52 -65.45
C ALA A 11 -84.05 -24.84 -66.18
N ARG A 12 -82.79 -25.06 -66.61
CA ARG A 12 -82.03 -26.33 -66.65
C ARG A 12 -80.72 -26.08 -67.40
N GLN A 13 -79.60 -26.00 -66.69
CA GLN A 13 -78.74 -27.11 -66.26
C GLN A 13 -77.68 -27.50 -67.30
N ASN A 14 -76.44 -27.24 -66.88
CA ASN A 14 -75.35 -28.20 -66.80
C ASN A 14 -74.35 -28.34 -67.97
N ASN A 15 -73.11 -28.06 -67.56
CA ASN A 15 -71.90 -28.87 -67.75
C ASN A 15 -71.20 -28.86 -69.11
N ALA A 16 -70.10 -28.12 -69.15
CA ALA A 16 -68.81 -28.70 -69.52
C ALA A 16 -67.70 -28.15 -68.60
N LYS A 17 -67.30 -28.97 -67.64
CA LYS A 17 -66.12 -28.84 -66.77
C LYS A 17 -64.93 -29.46 -67.48
N LYS A 18 -63.86 -28.70 -67.74
CA LYS A 18 -62.44 -29.15 -67.90
C LYS A 18 -61.52 -27.97 -67.56
N THR A 19 -61.07 -27.90 -66.29
CA THR A 19 -59.70 -28.21 -65.83
C THR A 19 -58.64 -27.18 -66.24
N GLY A 20 -58.28 -26.33 -65.28
CA GLY A 20 -57.13 -25.43 -65.31
C GLY A 20 -56.77 -25.04 -63.88
N THR A 21 -55.95 -25.87 -63.24
CA THR A 21 -55.40 -25.74 -61.90
C THR A 21 -54.32 -24.65 -61.88
N GLU A 22 -54.37 -23.79 -60.86
CA GLU A 22 -53.25 -23.01 -60.27
C GLU A 22 -52.54 -21.96 -61.18
N VAL A 23 -52.02 -20.84 -60.70
CA VAL A 23 -51.33 -20.58 -59.43
C VAL A 23 -51.62 -19.12 -59.06
N GLY A 24 -52.15 -18.87 -57.86
CA GLY A 24 -52.10 -17.53 -57.29
C GLY A 24 -50.63 -17.14 -57.15
N VAL A 25 -50.16 -16.18 -57.95
CA VAL A 25 -48.81 -15.64 -57.81
C VAL A 25 -48.74 -14.92 -56.48
N LYS A 26 -48.36 -15.67 -55.44
CA LYS A 26 -47.96 -15.13 -54.15
C LYS A 26 -46.81 -14.20 -54.45
N LYS A 27 -47.07 -12.88 -54.44
CA LYS A 27 -46.02 -11.85 -54.55
C LYS A 27 -44.96 -12.19 -53.51
N ILE A 28 -43.86 -12.78 -53.95
CA ILE A 28 -42.70 -13.05 -53.11
C ILE A 28 -42.18 -11.66 -52.77
N LYS A 29 -42.49 -11.19 -51.54
CA LYS A 29 -41.87 -9.97 -51.02
C LYS A 29 -40.36 -10.12 -51.22
N PRO A 30 -39.63 -9.09 -51.67
CA PRO A 30 -38.24 -9.25 -52.07
C PRO A 30 -37.38 -9.62 -50.85
N ILE A 31 -37.25 -10.92 -50.57
CA ILE A 31 -36.49 -11.50 -49.46
C ILE A 31 -35.05 -10.97 -49.48
N TRP A 32 -34.49 -10.74 -50.67
CA TRP A 32 -33.14 -10.22 -50.86
C TRP A 32 -32.94 -8.82 -50.27
N LYS A 33 -33.94 -7.93 -50.35
CA LYS A 33 -33.87 -6.59 -49.71
C LYS A 33 -33.82 -6.69 -48.19
N TRP A 34 -34.53 -7.68 -47.62
CA TRP A 34 -34.50 -7.97 -46.19
C TRP A 34 -33.20 -8.66 -45.75
N LEU A 35 -32.67 -9.56 -46.56
CA LEU A 35 -31.41 -10.24 -46.31
C LEU A 35 -30.22 -9.26 -46.36
N PHE A 36 -30.25 -8.30 -47.29
CA PHE A 36 -29.29 -7.20 -47.35
C PHE A 36 -29.36 -6.30 -46.11
N LEU A 37 -30.58 -5.94 -45.69
CA LEU A 37 -30.78 -5.08 -44.52
C LEU A 37 -30.38 -5.78 -43.21
N LEU A 38 -30.61 -7.10 -43.09
CA LEU A 38 -30.12 -7.93 -41.99
C LEU A 38 -28.59 -7.97 -41.95
N LEU A 39 -27.94 -8.20 -43.10
CA LEU A 39 -26.48 -8.25 -43.19
C LEU A 39 -25.86 -6.89 -42.83
N LEU A 40 -26.47 -5.78 -43.27
CA LEU A 40 -26.04 -4.44 -42.92
C LEU A 40 -26.15 -4.18 -41.41
N ALA A 41 -27.27 -4.55 -40.79
CA ALA A 41 -27.47 -4.41 -39.35
C ALA A 41 -26.45 -5.22 -38.55
N LEU A 42 -26.11 -6.43 -38.99
CA LEU A 42 -25.10 -7.27 -38.34
C LEU A 42 -23.70 -6.66 -38.39
N ASN A 43 -23.31 -6.09 -39.54
CA ASN A 43 -22.04 -5.39 -39.68
C ASN A 43 -21.98 -4.15 -38.76
N ILE A 44 -23.05 -3.36 -38.71
CA ILE A 44 -23.14 -2.19 -37.82
C ILE A 44 -23.07 -2.61 -36.35
N ALA A 45 -23.77 -3.67 -35.96
CA ALA A 45 -23.74 -4.21 -34.60
C ALA A 45 -22.32 -4.70 -34.22
N GLY A 46 -21.63 -5.38 -35.14
CA GLY A 46 -20.24 -5.80 -34.95
C GLY A 46 -19.29 -4.62 -34.74
N VAL A 47 -19.40 -3.60 -35.59
CA VAL A 47 -18.58 -2.37 -35.47
C VAL A 47 -18.87 -1.64 -34.16
N LEU A 48 -20.15 -1.48 -33.77
CA LEU A 48 -20.53 -0.85 -32.51
C LEU A 48 -20.04 -1.64 -31.30
N PHE A 49 -20.14 -2.97 -31.33
CA PHE A 49 -19.65 -3.83 -30.24
C PHE A 49 -18.14 -3.66 -30.03
N VAL A 50 -17.36 -3.67 -31.12
CA VAL A 50 -15.92 -3.43 -31.07
C VAL A 50 -15.63 -2.00 -30.62
N ALA A 51 -16.33 -0.99 -31.16
CA ALA A 51 -16.13 0.41 -30.79
C ALA A 51 -16.37 0.64 -29.29
N VAL A 52 -17.49 0.15 -28.73
CA VAL A 52 -17.78 0.23 -27.30
C VAL A 52 -16.69 -0.48 -26.50
N ARG A 53 -16.25 -1.66 -26.95
CA ARG A 53 -15.27 -2.44 -26.19
C ARG A 53 -13.85 -1.87 -26.23
N VAL A 54 -13.49 -1.13 -27.27
CA VAL A 54 -12.22 -0.38 -27.39
C VAL A 54 -12.29 0.92 -26.59
N MET A 55 -13.42 1.62 -26.61
CA MET A 55 -13.59 2.90 -25.92
C MET A 55 -13.85 2.78 -24.41
N THR A 56 -14.27 1.61 -23.92
CA THR A 56 -14.50 1.39 -22.48
C THR A 56 -13.15 1.40 -21.74
N PRO A 57 -12.87 2.41 -20.88
CA PRO A 57 -11.60 2.47 -20.16
C PRO A 57 -11.50 1.31 -19.18
N ARG A 58 -10.38 0.58 -19.24
CA ARG A 58 -10.07 -0.54 -18.35
C ARG A 58 -9.65 0.01 -16.98
N ASP A 59 -9.97 -0.73 -15.90
CA ASP A 59 -9.43 -0.49 -14.56
C ASP A 59 -9.79 0.86 -13.89
N GLN A 60 -10.88 1.53 -14.29
CA GLN A 60 -11.36 2.76 -13.64
C GLN A 60 -11.57 2.61 -12.12
N THR A 61 -11.93 1.42 -11.65
CA THR A 61 -12.06 1.13 -10.21
C THR A 61 -10.73 1.19 -9.47
N VAL A 62 -9.62 0.80 -10.12
CA VAL A 62 -8.26 0.87 -9.58
C VAL A 62 -7.72 2.30 -9.67
N LEU A 63 -8.04 3.02 -10.75
CA LEU A 63 -7.69 4.44 -10.89
C LEU A 63 -8.42 5.33 -9.86
N ASN A 64 -9.64 4.98 -9.46
CA ASN A 64 -10.33 5.71 -8.39
C ASN A 64 -9.71 5.47 -6.99
N GLN A 65 -8.89 4.43 -6.83
CA GLN A 65 -8.14 4.13 -5.60
C GLN A 65 -6.78 4.84 -5.53
N THR A 66 -6.31 5.51 -6.60
CA THR A 66 -5.06 6.28 -6.57
C THR A 66 -5.22 7.70 -6.01
N GLN A 67 -6.37 8.02 -5.41
CA GLN A 67 -6.54 9.28 -4.69
C GLN A 67 -5.52 9.37 -3.55
N VAL A 68 -4.88 10.53 -3.43
CA VAL A 68 -3.93 10.81 -2.34
C VAL A 68 -4.64 10.60 -1.01
N ALA A 69 -4.10 9.71 -0.18
CA ALA A 69 -4.66 9.41 1.12
C ALA A 69 -4.75 10.69 1.96
N LYS A 70 -5.90 10.94 2.59
CA LYS A 70 -6.12 12.14 3.42
C LYS A 70 -5.49 12.04 4.81
N THR A 71 -5.00 10.87 5.17
CA THR A 71 -4.37 10.56 6.46
C THR A 71 -3.17 9.67 6.22
N ASP A 72 -2.21 9.72 7.14
CA ASP A 72 -1.04 8.85 7.12
C ASP A 72 -1.46 7.37 6.97
N GLN A 73 -0.76 6.65 6.10
CA GLN A 73 -1.06 5.24 5.80
C GLN A 73 0.13 4.38 6.16
N ARG A 74 -0.13 3.22 6.78
CA ARG A 74 0.90 2.19 6.93
C ARG A 74 1.08 1.49 5.60
N VAL A 75 2.26 1.65 4.99
CA VAL A 75 2.59 1.03 3.70
C VAL A 75 3.27 -0.33 3.86
N ALA A 76 3.96 -0.55 4.98
CA ALA A 76 4.55 -1.84 5.30
C ALA A 76 4.73 -2.00 6.82
N GLN A 77 4.88 -3.25 7.24
CA GLN A 77 5.32 -3.60 8.58
C GLN A 77 6.59 -4.44 8.47
N ILE A 78 7.61 -4.06 9.23
CA ILE A 78 8.93 -4.66 9.22
C ILE A 78 9.13 -5.32 10.57
N THR A 79 9.37 -6.63 10.56
CA THR A 79 9.72 -7.40 11.75
C THR A 79 11.18 -7.80 11.67
N THR A 80 11.91 -7.67 12.78
CA THR A 80 13.31 -8.02 12.88
C THR A 80 13.59 -8.84 14.14
N THR A 81 14.62 -9.68 14.05
CA THR A 81 15.21 -10.39 15.19
C THR A 81 16.25 -9.51 15.89
N THR A 82 16.66 -9.91 17.09
CA THR A 82 17.79 -9.28 17.82
C THR A 82 19.06 -9.20 16.97
N THR A 83 19.43 -10.29 16.29
CA THR A 83 20.65 -10.33 15.47
C THR A 83 20.59 -9.34 14.32
N GLN A 84 19.49 -9.33 13.57
CA GLN A 84 19.29 -8.42 12.44
C GLN A 84 19.24 -6.96 12.90
N LEU A 85 18.58 -6.67 14.02
CA LEU A 85 18.49 -5.31 14.56
C LEU A 85 19.86 -4.83 15.03
N ASN A 86 20.61 -5.67 15.74
CA ASN A 86 21.99 -5.37 16.14
C ASN A 86 22.85 -5.08 14.90
N GLN A 87 22.78 -5.91 13.86
CA GLN A 87 23.54 -5.70 12.62
C GLN A 87 23.15 -4.39 11.93
N LEU A 88 21.86 -4.08 11.84
CA LEU A 88 21.34 -2.86 11.25
C LEU A 88 21.86 -1.62 12.00
N ILE A 89 21.76 -1.60 13.33
CA ILE A 89 22.21 -0.47 14.14
C ILE A 89 23.74 -0.30 14.04
N ASN A 90 24.51 -1.39 14.15
CA ASN A 90 25.97 -1.29 14.03
C ASN A 90 26.40 -0.80 12.64
N SER A 91 25.70 -1.20 11.58
CA SER A 91 25.96 -0.69 10.22
C SER A 91 25.69 0.82 10.13
N TYR A 92 24.64 1.30 10.79
CA TYR A 92 24.34 2.74 10.87
C TYR A 92 25.40 3.53 11.66
N LEU A 93 26.04 2.91 12.66
CA LEU A 93 27.06 3.57 13.48
C LEU A 93 28.43 3.69 12.80
N VAL A 94 28.71 2.91 11.75
CA VAL A 94 30.02 2.90 11.05
C VAL A 94 30.50 4.31 10.63
N PRO A 95 29.68 5.16 9.98
CA PRO A 95 30.13 6.49 9.55
C PRO A 95 30.46 7.44 10.71
N TYR A 96 29.99 7.15 11.92
CA TYR A 96 30.24 7.96 13.12
C TYR A 96 31.47 7.52 13.90
N GLN A 97 32.12 6.42 13.52
CA GLN A 97 33.35 5.96 14.16
C GLN A 97 34.56 6.77 13.70
N SER A 98 35.52 6.98 14.60
CA SER A 98 36.78 7.68 14.33
C SER A 98 37.95 6.94 14.96
N LYS A 99 39.18 7.43 14.76
CA LYS A 99 40.39 6.87 15.40
C LYS A 99 40.37 7.03 16.93
N GLU A 100 39.62 8.00 17.44
CA GLU A 100 39.54 8.34 18.86
C GLU A 100 38.31 7.75 19.54
N MET A 101 37.27 7.45 18.77
CA MET A 101 35.98 6.96 19.27
C MET A 101 35.45 5.82 18.41
N SER A 102 35.27 4.64 18.99
CA SER A 102 34.55 3.52 18.37
C SER A 102 33.28 3.20 19.14
N TYR A 103 32.26 2.71 18.43
CA TYR A 103 30.96 2.37 19.01
C TYR A 103 30.51 0.98 18.58
N LYS A 104 29.86 0.28 19.49
CA LYS A 104 29.23 -1.01 19.24
C LYS A 104 27.92 -1.06 20.02
N PHE A 105 26.86 -1.46 19.34
CA PHE A 105 25.55 -1.62 19.96
C PHE A 105 25.16 -3.10 19.97
N TYR A 106 24.58 -3.57 21.06
CA TYR A 106 24.01 -4.92 21.08
C TYR A 106 22.95 -5.05 22.17
N ILE A 107 21.97 -5.90 21.91
CA ILE A 107 21.00 -6.33 22.92
C ILE A 107 21.55 -7.57 23.60
N SER A 108 21.61 -7.55 24.94
CA SER A 108 22.08 -8.64 25.78
C SER A 108 21.04 -8.92 26.86
N GLY A 109 20.44 -10.11 26.82
CA GLY A 109 19.34 -10.48 27.70
C GLY A 109 18.18 -9.49 27.56
N GLN A 110 17.90 -8.75 28.62
CA GLN A 110 16.77 -7.82 28.71
C GLN A 110 17.20 -6.35 28.63
N GLN A 111 18.43 -6.08 28.18
CA GLN A 111 18.97 -4.73 28.09
C GLN A 111 19.58 -4.47 26.72
N ALA A 112 19.49 -3.23 26.26
CA ALA A 112 20.30 -2.74 25.16
C ALA A 112 21.59 -2.14 25.72
N VAL A 113 22.72 -2.40 25.06
CA VAL A 113 24.03 -1.94 25.50
C VAL A 113 24.69 -1.15 24.38
N LEU A 114 25.15 0.05 24.69
CA LEU A 114 26.10 0.79 23.87
C LEU A 114 27.47 0.69 24.53
N GLU A 115 28.36 -0.02 23.87
CA GLU A 115 29.78 -0.03 24.19
C GLU A 115 30.47 1.02 23.33
N ALA A 116 31.15 1.96 23.97
CA ALA A 116 32.01 2.93 23.30
C ALA A 116 33.45 2.76 23.78
N SER A 117 34.43 3.14 22.97
CA SER A 117 35.82 3.19 23.40
C SER A 117 36.41 4.54 23.06
N TYR A 118 36.81 5.29 24.09
CA TYR A 118 37.46 6.59 23.94
C TYR A 118 38.96 6.48 24.17
N LYS A 119 39.75 7.05 23.27
CA LYS A 119 41.21 7.09 23.40
C LYS A 119 41.64 8.36 24.14
N LEU A 120 42.14 8.20 25.36
CA LEU A 120 42.69 9.28 26.18
C LEU A 120 44.14 8.97 26.55
N PHE A 121 45.07 9.90 26.25
CA PHE A 121 46.51 9.74 26.50
C PHE A 121 47.12 8.43 25.95
N GLY A 122 46.66 7.95 24.79
CA GLY A 122 47.14 6.71 24.19
C GLY A 122 46.43 5.44 24.67
N THR A 123 45.71 5.51 25.78
CA THR A 123 44.98 4.39 26.38
C THR A 123 43.52 4.38 25.93
N LYS A 124 42.99 3.20 25.60
CA LYS A 124 41.58 3.03 25.27
C LYS A 124 40.79 2.78 26.54
N ILE A 125 39.83 3.66 26.83
CA ILE A 125 38.92 3.54 27.95
C ILE A 125 37.61 2.96 27.42
N PRO A 126 37.20 1.74 27.83
CA PRO A 126 35.90 1.20 27.46
C PRO A 126 34.81 1.89 28.29
N LEU A 127 33.74 2.29 27.61
CA LEU A 127 32.56 2.92 28.18
C LEU A 127 31.36 2.02 27.89
N TYR A 128 30.52 1.80 28.88
CA TYR A 128 29.30 1.00 28.74
C TYR A 128 28.11 1.84 29.17
N VAL A 129 27.06 1.82 28.34
CA VAL A 129 25.76 2.40 28.67
C VAL A 129 24.71 1.33 28.53
N TYR A 130 23.99 1.07 29.62
CA TYR A 130 22.91 0.09 29.67
C TYR A 130 21.57 0.81 29.57
N PHE A 131 20.73 0.38 28.64
CA PHE A 131 19.43 0.96 28.37
C PHE A 131 18.31 -0.07 28.55
N GLU A 132 17.18 0.43 29.01
CA GLU A 132 15.89 -0.22 28.90
C GLU A 132 15.06 0.48 27.82
N PRO A 133 14.91 -0.14 26.63
CA PRO A 133 14.17 0.45 25.52
C PRO A 133 12.66 0.25 25.65
N LEU A 134 11.89 1.31 25.35
CA LEU A 134 10.44 1.32 25.34
C LEU A 134 9.91 2.00 24.07
N ALA A 135 8.90 1.40 23.43
CA ALA A 135 8.21 2.00 22.30
C ALA A 135 7.26 3.12 22.77
N LEU A 136 7.34 4.29 22.14
CA LEU A 136 6.51 5.45 22.49
C LEU A 136 5.29 5.56 21.58
N PRO A 137 4.14 6.11 22.06
CA PRO A 137 2.93 6.28 21.25
C PRO A 137 3.12 7.12 19.98
N ASN A 138 4.07 8.07 20.01
CA ASN A 138 4.43 8.89 18.86
C ASN A 138 5.26 8.14 17.79
N GLY A 139 5.58 6.86 17.99
CA GLY A 139 6.40 6.04 17.12
C GLY A 139 7.91 6.17 17.35
N GLY A 140 8.34 6.92 18.37
CA GLY A 140 9.73 6.95 18.82
C GLY A 140 10.10 5.78 19.72
N VAL A 141 11.36 5.76 20.15
CA VAL A 141 11.88 4.85 21.17
C VAL A 141 12.43 5.69 22.33
N SER A 142 11.98 5.39 23.53
CA SER A 142 12.61 5.84 24.76
C SER A 142 13.69 4.83 25.14
N LEU A 143 14.90 5.29 25.42
CA LEU A 143 15.98 4.52 26.01
C LEU A 143 16.21 5.05 27.43
N SER A 144 15.64 4.38 28.43
CA SER A 144 15.90 4.71 29.84
C SER A 144 17.30 4.22 30.21
N VAL A 145 18.16 5.11 30.71
CA VAL A 145 19.55 4.80 31.03
C VAL A 145 19.62 4.22 32.44
N GLN A 146 19.91 2.93 32.51
CA GLN A 146 19.99 2.20 33.77
C GLN A 146 21.33 2.41 34.48
N SER A 147 22.43 2.42 33.71
CA SER A 147 23.76 2.68 34.26
C SER A 147 24.74 3.10 33.16
N ILE A 148 25.75 3.84 33.59
CA ILE A 148 26.90 4.22 32.77
C ILE A 148 28.17 3.83 33.53
N SER A 149 29.14 3.23 32.83
CA SER A 149 30.45 2.94 33.40
C SER A 149 31.60 3.24 32.44
N ALA A 150 32.76 3.54 33.02
CA ALA A 150 34.05 3.56 32.35
C ALA A 150 34.90 2.42 32.91
N GLY A 151 34.97 1.30 32.19
CA GLY A 151 35.49 0.04 32.72
C GLY A 151 34.69 -0.39 33.95
N THR A 152 35.37 -0.50 35.09
CA THR A 152 34.75 -0.87 36.39
C THR A 152 34.23 0.33 37.18
N LEU A 153 34.53 1.57 36.74
CA LEU A 153 34.08 2.77 37.42
C LEU A 153 32.65 3.12 36.99
N SER A 154 31.71 3.11 37.93
CA SER A 154 30.36 3.61 37.68
C SER A 154 30.36 5.13 37.64
N LEU A 155 29.62 5.70 36.69
CA LEU A 155 29.51 7.15 36.49
C LEU A 155 28.08 7.63 36.81
N PRO A 156 27.90 8.84 37.38
CA PRO A 156 26.59 9.42 37.59
C PRO A 156 25.87 9.66 36.25
N THR A 157 24.74 8.98 36.05
CA THR A 157 23.99 9.01 34.79
C THR A 157 23.59 10.42 34.35
N SER A 158 23.03 11.21 35.27
CA SER A 158 22.56 12.58 35.01
C SER A 158 23.67 13.49 34.50
N ASP A 159 24.85 13.41 35.11
CA ASP A 159 25.98 14.29 34.80
C ASP A 159 26.58 13.95 33.44
N VAL A 160 26.72 12.65 33.16
CA VAL A 160 27.18 12.19 31.84
C VAL A 160 26.19 12.58 30.76
N LEU A 161 24.88 12.39 30.97
CA LEU A 161 23.87 12.80 29.99
C LEU A 161 23.81 14.32 29.80
N ALA A 162 24.04 15.11 30.85
CA ALA A 162 24.12 16.57 30.75
C ALA A 162 25.31 17.00 29.86
N MET A 163 26.44 16.30 29.98
CA MET A 163 27.58 16.49 29.11
C MET A 163 27.26 16.06 27.67
N VAL A 164 26.66 14.87 27.47
CA VAL A 164 26.28 14.35 26.14
C VAL A 164 25.32 15.29 25.40
N LYS A 165 24.40 15.93 26.12
CA LYS A 165 23.46 16.91 25.55
C LYS A 165 24.14 18.10 24.86
N SER A 166 25.38 18.42 25.23
CA SER A 166 26.16 19.50 24.63
C SER A 166 26.85 19.11 23.32
N TYR A 167 26.86 17.83 22.96
CA TYR A 167 27.42 17.36 21.69
C TYR A 167 26.45 17.56 20.53
N ASN A 168 26.99 17.58 19.31
CA ASN A 168 26.21 17.69 18.09
C ASN A 168 25.51 16.36 17.77
N LEU A 169 24.35 16.13 18.38
CA LEU A 169 23.52 14.96 18.15
C LEU A 169 22.60 15.17 16.93
N PRO A 170 22.27 14.10 16.19
CA PRO A 170 21.28 14.19 15.13
C PRO A 170 19.93 14.71 15.66
N ASN A 171 19.19 15.46 14.83
CA ASN A 171 17.91 16.08 15.20
C ASN A 171 16.80 15.10 15.65
N PHE A 172 16.95 13.81 15.35
CA PHE A 172 16.05 12.75 15.79
C PHE A 172 16.42 12.21 17.19
N VAL A 173 17.58 12.55 17.74
CA VAL A 173 18.01 12.16 19.09
C VAL A 173 17.80 13.31 20.06
N GLN A 174 17.15 13.03 21.18
CA GLN A 174 16.95 13.99 22.26
C GLN A 174 17.44 13.37 23.57
N VAL A 175 18.17 14.15 24.37
CA VAL A 175 18.70 13.69 25.66
C VAL A 175 18.02 14.46 26.78
N ASP A 176 17.40 13.72 27.69
CA ASP A 176 16.87 14.21 28.95
C ASP A 176 17.73 13.70 30.11
N SER A 177 18.61 14.57 30.59
CA SER A 177 19.53 14.26 31.69
C SER A 177 18.82 14.16 33.03
N LYS A 178 17.64 14.79 33.20
CA LYS A 178 16.89 14.78 34.47
C LYS A 178 16.17 13.46 34.64
N GLU A 179 15.50 13.01 33.58
CA GLU A 179 14.78 11.74 33.55
C GLU A 179 15.69 10.55 33.19
N SER A 180 17.00 10.78 33.03
CA SER A 180 17.98 9.76 32.63
C SER A 180 17.57 9.00 31.36
N GLN A 181 17.08 9.72 30.35
CA GLN A 181 16.46 9.13 29.16
C GLN A 181 17.07 9.69 27.86
N VAL A 182 17.17 8.84 26.85
CA VAL A 182 17.46 9.24 25.47
C VAL A 182 16.28 8.87 24.59
N ILE A 183 15.70 9.85 23.91
CA ILE A 183 14.55 9.65 23.01
C ILE A 183 15.04 9.64 21.57
N ILE A 184 14.79 8.54 20.87
CA ILE A 184 15.02 8.39 19.44
C ILE A 184 13.68 8.58 18.71
N ASN A 185 13.53 9.72 18.05
CA ASN A 185 12.36 10.07 17.27
C ASN A 185 12.48 9.47 15.86
N LEU A 186 12.13 8.19 15.70
CA LEU A 186 12.17 7.50 14.40
C LEU A 186 11.45 8.27 13.28
N PRO A 187 10.30 8.95 13.51
CA PRO A 187 9.64 9.72 12.46
C PRO A 187 10.47 10.90 11.89
N LYS A 188 11.50 11.35 12.61
CA LYS A 188 12.40 12.43 12.18
C LYS A 188 13.63 11.94 11.42
N ILE A 189 13.84 10.63 11.34
CA ILE A 189 14.92 10.05 10.54
C ILE A 189 14.64 10.35 9.06
N LYS A 190 15.60 10.96 8.38
CA LYS A 190 15.47 11.30 6.96
C LYS A 190 15.35 10.01 6.14
N MET A 191 14.27 9.89 5.38
CA MET A 191 14.03 8.84 4.39
C MET A 191 13.56 9.45 3.06
N ALA A 192 13.19 8.61 2.10
CA ALA A 192 12.55 9.08 0.86
C ALA A 192 11.30 9.92 1.16
N THR A 193 10.96 10.81 0.22
CA THR A 193 9.89 11.80 0.40
C THR A 193 8.58 11.15 0.87
N ASP A 194 7.97 11.77 1.87
CA ASP A 194 6.73 11.37 2.54
C ASP A 194 6.76 10.01 3.25
N LEU A 195 7.92 9.37 3.44
CA LEU A 195 8.03 8.17 4.26
C LEU A 195 8.64 8.46 5.62
N TYR A 196 8.11 7.81 6.66
CA TYR A 196 8.66 7.85 8.00
C TYR A 196 8.49 6.50 8.71
N LEU A 197 9.34 6.21 9.70
CA LEU A 197 9.26 4.98 10.50
C LEU A 197 8.61 5.25 11.85
N LYS A 198 7.82 4.29 12.33
CA LYS A 198 7.34 4.24 13.71
C LYS A 198 7.73 2.92 14.34
N THR A 199 8.18 2.96 15.59
CA THR A 199 8.24 1.75 16.41
C THR A 199 6.83 1.33 16.77
N ASN A 200 6.55 0.04 16.61
CA ASN A 200 5.30 -0.57 17.04
C ASN A 200 5.53 -1.41 18.31
N GLN A 201 6.44 -2.37 18.25
CA GLN A 201 6.73 -3.28 19.36
C GLN A 201 8.22 -3.49 19.57
N ILE A 202 8.62 -3.53 20.84
CA ILE A 202 9.97 -3.92 21.29
C ILE A 202 9.77 -5.05 22.29
N ASP A 203 10.19 -6.27 21.93
CA ASP A 203 10.18 -7.43 22.81
C ASP A 203 11.62 -7.97 22.95
N LEU A 204 12.31 -7.51 23.99
CA LEU A 204 13.68 -7.91 24.28
C LEU A 204 13.79 -9.39 24.67
N VAL A 205 12.77 -9.90 25.39
CA VAL A 205 12.76 -11.28 25.90
C VAL A 205 12.65 -12.27 24.75
N LYS A 206 11.74 -12.03 23.81
CA LYS A 206 11.59 -12.88 22.62
C LYS A 206 12.56 -12.50 21.50
N GLY A 207 13.23 -11.36 21.61
CA GLY A 207 14.14 -10.83 20.59
C GLY A 207 13.44 -10.46 19.29
N ASN A 208 12.20 -9.96 19.38
CA ASN A 208 11.36 -9.58 18.25
C ASN A 208 11.03 -8.09 18.32
N PHE A 209 11.23 -7.39 17.21
CA PHE A 209 10.98 -5.96 17.11
C PHE A 209 10.18 -5.67 15.85
N THR A 210 9.18 -4.81 15.97
CA THR A 210 8.25 -4.48 14.89
C THR A 210 8.24 -2.98 14.66
N PHE A 211 8.42 -2.58 13.41
CA PHE A 211 8.41 -1.20 12.96
C PHE A 211 7.41 -1.04 11.82
N ASP A 212 6.64 0.04 11.83
CA ASP A 212 5.71 0.37 10.75
C ASP A 212 6.35 1.43 9.85
N LEU A 213 6.39 1.14 8.55
CA LEU A 213 6.72 2.13 7.53
C LEU A 213 5.44 2.87 7.16
N MET A 214 5.45 4.18 7.40
CA MET A 214 4.32 5.06 7.21
C MET A 214 4.57 5.97 6.02
N LYS A 215 3.50 6.23 5.25
CA LYS A 215 3.45 7.29 4.25
C LYS A 215 2.63 8.45 4.80
N LYS A 216 3.21 9.63 4.82
CA LYS A 216 2.56 10.88 5.16
C LYS A 216 1.54 11.26 4.08
N ALA A 217 0.39 11.76 4.51
CA ALA A 217 -0.61 12.34 3.62
C ALA A 217 -0.15 13.66 2.98
#